data_AF-A0A7W1M1R0-F1
#
_entry.id   AF-A0A7W1M1R0-F1
#
_cell.length_a   1.000
_cell.length_b   1.000
_cell.length_c   1.000
_cell.angle_alpha   90.00
_cell.angle_beta   90.00
_cell.angle_gamma   90.00
#
_symmetry.space_group_name_H-M   'P 1'
#
loop_
_entity.id
_entity.type
_entity.pdbx_description
1 polymer ?
#
loop_
_entity_poly.entity_id
_entity_poly.type
_entity_poly.pdbx_seq_one_letter_code
_entity_poly.pdbx_strand_id
1 'polypeptide(L)'
;MRKSSRQNSSPIERLRLAIDCLPLRTREAMLAGVRANERIIVGAYVDELGGVCPMLAAHRQGGRTDFLAFAKSWDRFTRAKGKSRVATRREIGILVAQLESSMLEESGSDLDAAICEHRALIGGRRGRARRLRLEADPRGEIRARRLHSPSIRSFSGGKDACSPIPEPASAVPAHA
;
A
#
# COMPACT_ATOMS: atom_id res chain seq x y z
N MET A 1 1.68 -6.39 35.46
CA MET A 1 1.61 -7.41 34.39
C MET A 1 0.22 -7.39 33.77
N ARG A 2 0.03 -6.83 32.57
CA ARG A 2 -1.23 -6.94 31.84
C ARG A 2 -1.33 -8.38 31.31
N LYS A 3 -2.30 -9.15 31.79
CA LYS A 3 -2.67 -10.44 31.20
C LYS A 3 -3.13 -10.13 29.77
N SER A 4 -2.26 -10.42 28.80
CA SER A 4 -2.64 -10.37 27.38
C SER A 4 -3.76 -11.39 27.21
N SER A 5 -4.99 -10.90 27.01
CA SER A 5 -6.09 -11.75 26.60
C SER A 5 -5.61 -12.50 25.36
N ARG A 6 -5.65 -13.84 25.39
CA ARG A 6 -5.53 -14.64 24.17
C ARG A 6 -6.62 -14.12 23.24
N GLN A 7 -6.27 -13.22 22.33
CA GLN A 7 -7.22 -12.69 21.36
C GLN A 7 -7.69 -13.92 20.58
N ASN A 8 -8.95 -14.30 20.79
CA ASN A 8 -9.60 -15.34 20.03
C ASN A 8 -9.82 -14.76 18.63
N SER A 9 -8.75 -14.69 17.84
CA SER A 9 -8.82 -14.16 16.49
C SER A 9 -9.86 -14.96 15.72
N SER A 10 -10.76 -14.24 15.06
CA SER A 10 -11.85 -14.85 14.30
C SER A 10 -11.24 -15.74 13.19
N PRO A 11 -11.94 -16.79 12.73
CA PRO A 11 -11.41 -17.64 11.66
C PRO A 11 -11.00 -16.85 10.40
N ILE A 12 -11.70 -15.74 10.12
CA ILE A 12 -11.40 -14.84 9.01
C ILE A 12 -10.12 -14.02 9.22
N GLU A 13 -9.85 -13.55 10.44
CA GLU A 13 -8.59 -12.87 10.78
C GLU A 13 -7.40 -13.82 10.69
N ARG A 14 -7.56 -15.08 11.12
CA ARG A 14 -6.48 -16.08 11.01
C ARG A 14 -6.15 -16.40 9.55
N LEU A 15 -7.17 -16.48 8.69
CA LEU A 15 -6.96 -16.65 7.27
C LEU A 15 -6.21 -15.46 6.69
N ARG A 16 -6.61 -14.22 7.04
CA ARG A 16 -5.91 -13.00 6.61
C ARG A 16 -4.43 -13.02 7.01
N LEU A 17 -4.13 -13.27 8.29
CA LEU A 17 -2.75 -13.33 8.76
C LEU A 17 -1.94 -14.43 8.04
N ALA A 18 -2.55 -15.58 7.78
CA ALA A 18 -1.88 -16.64 7.04
C ALA A 18 -1.62 -16.25 5.58
N ILE A 19 -2.50 -15.50 4.95
CA ILE A 19 -2.30 -14.94 3.60
C ILE A 19 -1.16 -13.92 3.61
N ASP A 20 -1.13 -13.01 4.58
CA ASP A 20 -0.10 -11.97 4.70
C ASP A 20 1.30 -12.57 4.90
N CYS A 21 1.40 -13.77 5.48
CA CYS A 21 2.67 -14.50 5.62
C CYS A 21 3.14 -15.20 4.32
N LEU A 22 2.30 -15.30 3.29
CA LEU A 22 2.71 -15.90 2.02
C LEU A 22 3.63 -14.94 1.24
N PRO A 23 4.66 -15.45 0.53
CA PRO A 23 5.41 -14.64 -0.41
C PRO A 23 4.50 -13.99 -1.45
N LEU A 24 4.81 -12.75 -1.85
CA LEU A 24 4.01 -12.01 -2.84
C LEU A 24 3.74 -12.82 -4.11
N ARG A 25 4.79 -13.43 -4.69
CA ARG A 25 4.67 -14.33 -5.86
C ARG A 25 3.67 -15.47 -5.67
N THR A 26 3.60 -16.02 -4.46
CA THR A 26 2.63 -17.07 -4.15
C THR A 26 1.21 -16.51 -4.06
N ARG A 27 1.00 -15.32 -3.49
CA ARG A 27 -0.32 -14.68 -3.45
C ARG A 27 -0.83 -14.37 -4.86
N GLU A 28 0.04 -13.85 -5.73
CA GLU A 28 -0.26 -13.63 -7.16
C GLU A 28 -0.65 -14.93 -7.87
N ALA A 29 0.19 -15.97 -7.75
CA ALA A 29 -0.06 -17.27 -8.35
C ALA A 29 -1.34 -17.93 -7.81
N MET A 30 -1.63 -17.78 -6.51
CA MET A 30 -2.85 -18.28 -5.89
C MET A 30 -4.08 -17.55 -6.44
N LEU A 31 -4.02 -16.23 -6.58
CA LEU A 31 -5.12 -15.46 -7.16
C LEU A 31 -5.39 -15.88 -8.61
N ALA A 32 -4.34 -16.00 -9.42
CA ALA A 32 -4.44 -16.50 -10.79
C ALA A 32 -5.01 -17.92 -10.84
N GLY A 33 -4.51 -18.81 -9.98
CA GLY A 33 -4.95 -20.20 -9.90
C GLY A 33 -6.42 -20.33 -9.49
N VAL A 34 -6.84 -19.61 -8.46
CA VAL A 34 -8.24 -19.64 -7.99
C VAL A 34 -9.20 -19.10 -9.05
N ARG A 35 -8.79 -18.11 -9.86
CA ARG A 35 -9.60 -17.57 -10.97
C ARG A 35 -9.66 -18.50 -12.18
N ALA A 36 -8.57 -19.21 -12.47
CA ALA A 36 -8.48 -20.09 -13.63
C ALA A 36 -9.15 -21.46 -13.43
N ASN A 37 -9.39 -21.89 -12.19
CA ASN A 37 -9.97 -23.19 -11.89
C ASN A 37 -11.45 -23.06 -11.51
N GLU A 38 -12.32 -23.78 -12.21
CA GLU A 38 -13.76 -23.80 -11.92
C GLU A 38 -14.09 -24.49 -10.59
N ARG A 39 -13.23 -25.42 -10.14
CA ARG A 39 -13.48 -26.30 -9.01
C ARG A 39 -12.42 -26.17 -7.93
N ILE A 40 -12.50 -25.10 -7.15
CA ILE A 40 -11.70 -24.96 -5.94
C ILE A 40 -12.37 -25.71 -4.78
N ILE A 41 -11.58 -26.48 -4.03
CA ILE A 41 -12.05 -27.32 -2.92
C ILE A 41 -11.47 -26.89 -1.56
N VAL A 42 -12.06 -27.43 -0.51
CA VAL A 42 -11.62 -27.30 0.89
C VAL A 42 -11.46 -28.68 1.51
N GLY A 43 -10.62 -28.82 2.53
CA GLY A 43 -10.47 -30.05 3.32
C GLY A 43 -9.67 -31.18 2.66
N ALA A 44 -9.10 -30.95 1.48
CA ALA A 44 -8.21 -31.88 0.78
C ALA A 44 -7.29 -31.12 -0.19
N TYR A 45 -6.26 -31.79 -0.69
CA TYR A 45 -5.32 -31.25 -1.68
C TYR A 45 -5.89 -31.32 -3.11
N VAL A 46 -6.49 -32.46 -3.43
CA VAL A 46 -7.21 -32.76 -4.67
C VAL A 46 -8.43 -33.63 -4.32
N ASP A 47 -9.54 -33.53 -5.06
CA ASP A 47 -10.68 -34.44 -4.93
C ASP A 47 -10.75 -35.45 -6.09
N GLU A 48 -11.58 -36.48 -5.96
CA GLU A 48 -11.76 -37.53 -6.98
C GLU A 48 -12.38 -37.01 -8.29
N LEU A 49 -12.93 -35.79 -8.26
CA LEU A 49 -13.60 -35.14 -9.39
C LEU A 49 -12.72 -34.04 -10.02
N GLY A 50 -11.41 -34.04 -9.70
CA GLY A 50 -10.42 -33.13 -10.28
C GLY A 50 -10.37 -31.73 -9.67
N GLY A 51 -11.12 -31.47 -8.59
CA GLY A 51 -11.07 -30.24 -7.82
C GLY A 51 -9.75 -30.07 -7.09
N VAL A 52 -9.27 -28.84 -6.95
CA VAL A 52 -7.97 -28.53 -6.37
C VAL A 52 -8.04 -27.50 -5.25
N CYS A 53 -7.20 -27.65 -4.23
CA CYS A 53 -7.14 -26.64 -3.17
C CYS A 53 -6.45 -25.36 -3.69
N PRO A 54 -6.66 -24.20 -3.02
CA PRO A 54 -6.03 -22.95 -3.44
C PRO A 54 -4.50 -23.02 -3.51
N MET A 55 -3.86 -23.79 -2.62
CA MET A 55 -2.41 -23.93 -2.62
C MET A 55 -1.91 -24.70 -3.84
N LEU A 56 -2.57 -25.82 -4.21
CA LEU A 56 -2.23 -26.56 -5.42
C LEU A 56 -2.51 -25.73 -6.68
N ALA A 57 -3.61 -24.95 -6.68
CA ALA A 57 -3.89 -24.02 -7.77
C ALA A 57 -2.76 -22.98 -7.93
N ALA A 58 -2.21 -22.47 -6.82
CA ALA A 58 -1.05 -21.58 -6.82
C ALA A 58 0.20 -22.28 -7.36
N HIS A 59 0.49 -23.51 -6.93
CA HIS A 59 1.65 -24.29 -7.39
C HIS A 59 1.64 -24.51 -8.89
N ARG A 60 0.47 -24.80 -9.47
CA ARG A 60 0.30 -24.93 -10.92
C ARG A 60 0.57 -23.64 -11.68
N GLN A 61 0.42 -22.49 -11.03
CA GLN A 61 0.75 -21.16 -11.58
C GLN A 61 2.17 -20.70 -11.21
N GLY A 62 3.03 -21.59 -10.70
CA GLY A 62 4.42 -21.30 -10.38
C GLY A 62 4.66 -20.75 -8.96
N GLY A 63 3.63 -20.69 -8.11
CA GLY A 63 3.81 -20.42 -6.69
C GLY A 63 4.62 -21.53 -6.03
N ARG A 64 5.61 -21.19 -5.20
CA ARG A 64 6.43 -22.19 -4.48
C ARG A 64 6.40 -21.89 -2.99
N THR A 65 5.62 -22.67 -2.25
CA THR A 65 5.62 -22.63 -0.79
C THR A 65 4.92 -23.85 -0.20
N ASP A 66 5.44 -24.34 0.92
CA ASP A 66 4.81 -25.38 1.74
C ASP A 66 4.21 -24.79 3.02
N PHE A 67 3.45 -23.70 2.87
CA PHE A 67 2.91 -22.96 4.00
C PHE A 67 1.65 -23.64 4.58
N LEU A 68 1.88 -24.69 5.37
CA LEU A 68 0.82 -25.49 6.01
C LEU A 68 -0.14 -24.66 6.89
N ALA A 69 0.33 -23.54 7.43
CA ALA A 69 -0.51 -22.64 8.23
C ALA A 69 -1.66 -22.05 7.41
N PHE A 70 -1.44 -21.71 6.14
CA PHE A 70 -2.51 -21.30 5.24
C PHE A 70 -3.54 -22.40 5.06
N ALA A 71 -3.12 -23.63 4.71
CA ALA A 71 -4.05 -24.75 4.51
C ALA A 71 -4.94 -24.99 5.74
N LYS A 72 -4.33 -25.01 6.94
CA LYS A 72 -5.06 -25.13 8.21
C LYS A 72 -6.03 -23.96 8.44
N SER A 73 -5.63 -22.74 8.12
CA SER A 73 -6.49 -21.56 8.29
C SER A 73 -7.67 -21.56 7.31
N TRP A 74 -7.46 -21.99 6.07
CA TRP A 74 -8.47 -22.12 5.03
C TRP A 74 -9.53 -23.15 5.39
N ASP A 75 -9.10 -24.35 5.80
CA ASP A 75 -10.01 -25.41 6.22
C ASP A 75 -10.78 -25.02 7.49
N ARG A 76 -10.14 -24.29 8.40
CA ARG A 76 -10.82 -23.78 9.61
C ARG A 76 -11.85 -22.69 9.29
N PHE A 77 -11.53 -21.78 8.38
CA PHE A 77 -12.43 -20.73 7.93
C PHE A 77 -13.68 -21.32 7.25
N THR A 78 -13.48 -22.30 6.36
CA THR A 78 -14.56 -22.98 5.62
C THR A 78 -15.23 -24.10 6.43
N ARG A 79 -14.73 -24.36 7.64
CA ARG A 79 -15.21 -25.42 8.54
C ARG A 79 -15.21 -26.80 7.86
N ALA A 80 -14.17 -27.08 7.08
CA ALA A 80 -13.95 -28.39 6.49
C ALA A 80 -13.63 -29.39 7.62
N LYS A 81 -14.66 -30.07 8.13
CA LYS A 81 -14.56 -31.06 9.23
C LYS A 81 -13.99 -32.40 8.71
N GLY A 82 -12.87 -32.35 7.99
CA GLY A 82 -12.19 -33.54 7.44
C GLY A 82 -12.88 -34.18 6.24
N LYS A 83 -13.85 -33.51 5.60
CA LYS A 83 -14.47 -33.95 4.35
C LYS A 83 -14.18 -32.94 3.25
N SER A 84 -13.70 -33.45 2.11
CA SER A 84 -13.50 -32.63 0.92
C SER A 84 -14.86 -32.17 0.37
N ARG A 85 -14.94 -30.90 -0.02
CA ARG A 85 -16.09 -30.35 -0.76
C ARG A 85 -15.65 -29.18 -1.62
N VAL A 86 -16.50 -28.83 -2.59
CA VAL A 86 -16.35 -27.60 -3.36
C VAL A 86 -16.52 -26.39 -2.44
N ALA A 87 -15.63 -25.40 -2.59
CA ALA A 87 -15.73 -24.13 -1.92
C ALA A 87 -16.90 -23.32 -2.50
N THR A 88 -17.68 -22.69 -1.63
CA THR A 88 -18.80 -21.84 -2.07
C THR A 88 -18.28 -20.57 -2.74
N ARG A 89 -19.10 -19.95 -3.59
CA ARG A 89 -18.76 -18.66 -4.22
C ARG A 89 -18.39 -17.58 -3.21
N ARG A 90 -19.05 -17.56 -2.05
CA ARG A 90 -18.75 -16.62 -0.96
C ARG A 90 -17.38 -16.86 -0.36
N GLU A 91 -17.01 -18.13 -0.12
CA GLU A 91 -15.69 -18.48 0.42
C GLU A 91 -14.57 -18.10 -0.55
N ILE A 92 -14.76 -18.37 -1.83
CA ILE A 92 -13.83 -17.96 -2.88
C ILE A 92 -13.74 -16.44 -3.00
N GLY A 93 -14.86 -15.73 -2.99
CA GLY A 93 -14.88 -14.27 -3.03
C GLY A 93 -14.13 -13.64 -1.85
N ILE A 94 -14.25 -14.21 -0.65
CA ILE A 94 -13.51 -13.75 0.54
C ILE A 94 -12.01 -14.00 0.38
N LEU A 95 -11.61 -15.19 -0.11
CA LEU A 95 -10.20 -15.50 -0.35
C LEU A 95 -9.59 -14.53 -1.37
N VAL A 96 -10.29 -14.30 -2.49
CA VAL A 96 -9.87 -13.35 -3.53
C VAL A 96 -9.70 -11.94 -2.97
N ALA A 97 -10.70 -11.44 -2.24
CA ALA A 97 -10.65 -10.09 -1.67
C ALA A 97 -9.50 -9.94 -0.66
N GLN A 98 -9.22 -10.97 0.15
CA GLN A 98 -8.10 -10.92 1.09
C GLN A 98 -6.74 -10.99 0.38
N LEU A 99 -6.60 -11.79 -0.68
CA LEU A 99 -5.38 -11.83 -1.50
C LEU A 99 -5.11 -10.47 -2.13
N GLU A 100 -6.11 -9.87 -2.77
CA GLU A 100 -5.99 -8.54 -3.40
C GLU A 100 -5.64 -7.46 -2.36
N SER A 101 -6.33 -7.45 -1.23
CA SER A 101 -6.04 -6.51 -0.14
C SER A 101 -4.61 -6.68 0.40
N SER A 102 -4.15 -7.92 0.59
CA SER A 102 -2.79 -8.21 1.09
C SER A 102 -1.71 -7.67 0.15
N MET A 103 -1.92 -7.75 -1.17
CA MET A 103 -0.95 -7.27 -2.16
C MET A 103 -0.98 -5.75 -2.31
N LEU A 104 -2.15 -5.12 -2.19
CA LEU A 104 -2.28 -3.66 -2.17
C LEU A 104 -1.54 -3.02 -0.99
N GLU A 105 -1.64 -3.63 0.19
CA GLU A 105 -0.98 -3.16 1.41
C GLU A 105 0.56 -3.31 1.33
N GLU A 106 1.05 -4.42 0.77
CA GLU A 106 2.50 -4.66 0.64
C GLU A 106 3.17 -3.80 -0.43
N SER A 107 2.42 -3.42 -1.47
CA SER A 107 2.93 -2.53 -2.53
C SER A 107 3.21 -1.12 -2.02
N GLY A 108 2.79 -0.77 -0.81
CA GLY A 108 2.98 0.55 -0.19
C GLY A 108 2.26 1.63 -0.99
N SER A 109 1.06 2.03 -0.55
CA SER A 109 0.34 3.04 -1.32
C SER A 109 1.12 4.37 -1.31
N ASP A 110 1.29 4.99 -2.48
CA ASP A 110 1.85 6.35 -2.60
C ASP A 110 1.06 7.35 -1.73
N LEU A 111 -0.21 7.02 -1.45
CA LEU A 111 -1.08 7.71 -0.51
C LEU A 111 -0.58 7.62 0.95
N ASP A 112 -0.04 6.49 1.42
CA ASP A 112 0.51 6.38 2.77
C ASP A 112 1.77 7.22 2.93
N ALA A 113 2.62 7.26 1.90
CA ALA A 113 3.77 8.15 1.85
C ALA A 113 3.32 9.63 1.88
N ALA A 114 2.33 10.00 1.05
CA ALA A 114 1.75 11.34 1.03
C ALA A 114 1.08 11.74 2.36
N ILE A 115 0.39 10.80 3.04
CA ILE A 115 -0.20 11.02 4.36
C ILE A 115 0.90 11.24 5.40
N CYS A 116 1.99 10.46 5.35
CA CYS A 116 3.13 10.63 6.25
C CYS A 116 3.81 11.99 6.03
N GLU A 117 4.06 12.38 4.78
CA GLU A 117 4.62 13.68 4.43
C GLU A 117 3.71 14.83 4.91
N HIS A 118 2.41 14.74 4.64
CA HIS A 118 1.44 15.75 5.06
C HIS A 118 1.39 15.88 6.58
N ARG A 119 1.40 14.76 7.32
CA ARG A 119 1.47 14.76 8.79
C ARG A 119 2.78 15.38 9.29
N ALA A 120 3.90 15.10 8.64
CA ALA A 120 5.19 15.71 8.96
C ALA A 120 5.17 17.24 8.71
N LEU A 121 4.57 17.70 7.61
CA LEU A 121 4.41 19.11 7.28
C LEU A 121 3.49 19.83 8.29
N ILE A 122 2.38 19.22 8.70
CA ILE A 122 1.49 19.79 9.74
C ILE A 122 2.19 19.81 11.11
N GLY A 123 2.89 18.75 11.47
CA GLY A 123 3.68 18.67 12.71
C GLY A 123 4.77 19.75 12.77
N GLY A 124 5.49 19.95 11.66
CA GLY A 124 6.49 21.00 11.50
C GLY A 124 5.92 22.41 11.59
N ARG A 125 4.73 22.66 11.01
CA ARG A 125 4.02 23.95 11.14
C ARG A 125 3.62 24.24 12.59
N ARG A 126 3.13 23.24 13.33
CA ARG A 126 2.78 23.36 14.76
C ARG A 126 4.03 23.58 15.62
N GLY A 127 5.12 22.88 15.34
CA GLY A 127 6.41 23.07 16.01
C GLY A 127 6.98 24.47 15.76
N ARG A 128 6.95 24.95 14.51
CA ARG A 128 7.39 26.30 14.14
C ARG A 128 6.51 27.38 14.78
N ALA A 129 5.19 27.23 14.79
CA ALA A 129 4.28 28.16 15.46
C ALA A 129 4.48 28.19 16.98
N ARG A 130 4.73 27.03 17.62
CA ARG A 130 5.05 26.95 19.05
C ARG A 130 6.40 27.60 19.37
N ARG A 131 7.41 27.37 18.52
CA ARG A 131 8.73 28.00 18.65
C ARG A 131 8.63 29.53 18.53
N LEU A 132 7.91 30.02 17.52
CA LEU A 132 7.64 31.44 17.35
C LEU A 132 6.87 32.06 18.52
N ARG A 133 5.98 31.29 19.18
CA ARG A 133 5.29 31.74 20.41
C ARG A 133 6.20 31.78 21.64
N LEU A 134 7.17 30.88 21.73
CA LEU A 134 8.17 30.86 22.82
C LEU A 134 9.25 31.93 22.61
N GLU A 135 9.58 32.22 21.35
CA GLU A 135 10.52 33.27 20.94
C GLU A 135 9.84 34.66 20.87
N ALA A 136 8.51 34.74 21.00
CA ALA A 136 7.79 36.00 21.08
C ALA A 136 8.07 36.70 22.42
N ASP A 137 8.41 37.99 22.34
CA ASP A 137 8.69 38.83 23.50
C ASP A 137 7.50 38.84 24.48
N PRO A 138 7.68 38.43 25.76
CA PRO A 138 6.60 38.37 26.74
C PRO A 138 5.99 39.74 27.08
N ARG A 139 6.62 40.86 26.68
CA ARG A 139 6.06 42.21 26.84
C ARG A 139 5.05 42.61 25.76
N GLY A 140 4.89 41.82 24.70
CA GLY A 140 3.95 42.11 23.62
C GLY A 140 4.35 43.30 22.72
N GLU A 141 5.57 43.81 22.84
CA GLU A 141 6.07 44.86 21.95
C GLU A 141 6.34 44.28 20.54
N ILE A 142 5.41 44.46 19.61
CA ILE A 142 5.70 44.25 18.18
C ILE A 142 6.61 45.39 17.71
N ARG A 143 7.93 45.24 17.91
CA ARG A 143 8.91 46.12 17.26
C ARG A 143 9.06 45.70 15.81
N ALA A 144 8.12 46.14 14.97
CA ALA A 144 8.30 46.12 13.52
C ALA A 144 9.49 47.04 13.18
N ARG A 145 10.70 46.48 13.10
CA ARG A 145 11.80 47.17 12.41
C ARG A 145 11.40 47.24 10.95
N ARG A 146 11.07 48.45 10.49
CA ARG A 146 10.99 48.76 9.06
C ARG A 146 12.29 48.26 8.45
N LEU A 147 12.25 47.22 7.62
CA LEU A 147 13.38 46.90 6.76
C LEU A 147 13.61 48.17 5.94
N HIS A 148 14.71 48.86 6.23
CA HIS A 148 15.18 49.93 5.36
C HIS A 148 15.39 49.27 4.00
N SER A 149 14.49 49.54 3.07
CA SER A 149 14.75 49.31 1.66
C SER A 149 16.03 50.09 1.36
N PRO A 150 17.12 49.46 0.91
CA PRO A 150 18.27 50.22 0.46
C PRO A 150 17.79 51.02 -0.75
N SER A 151 17.72 52.33 -0.55
CA SER A 151 17.49 53.34 -1.56
C SER A 151 18.21 52.97 -2.87
N ILE A 152 17.41 52.95 -3.93
CA ILE A 152 17.80 53.13 -5.32
C ILE A 152 19.04 54.02 -5.39
N ARG A 153 20.19 53.45 -5.77
CA ARG A 153 21.33 54.19 -6.33
C ARG A 153 21.20 54.14 -7.84
N SER A 154 20.79 55.28 -8.40
CA SER A 154 21.25 55.84 -9.66
C SER A 154 21.75 54.84 -10.70
N PHE A 155 20.83 54.41 -11.56
CA PHE A 155 21.15 53.78 -12.83
C PHE A 155 21.56 54.87 -13.82
N SER A 156 22.85 55.17 -13.91
CA SER A 156 23.43 55.99 -14.97
C SER A 156 24.12 55.08 -15.99
N GLY A 157 23.42 54.89 -17.12
CA GLY A 157 23.95 54.70 -18.48
C GLY A 157 25.07 53.69 -18.71
N GLY A 158 24.70 52.55 -19.29
CA GLY A 158 25.60 51.66 -20.02
C GLY A 158 24.82 50.83 -21.02
N LYS A 159 24.73 51.33 -22.26
CA LYS A 159 24.34 50.59 -23.46
C LYS A 159 25.09 49.25 -23.50
N ASP A 160 24.40 48.14 -23.78
CA ASP A 160 24.66 47.35 -24.99
C ASP A 160 23.76 46.10 -25.12
N ALA A 161 23.28 45.93 -26.35
CA ALA A 161 22.90 44.70 -27.04
C ALA A 161 21.79 43.79 -26.47
N CYS A 162 20.62 44.00 -27.07
CA CYS A 162 19.57 43.02 -27.31
C CYS A 162 20.11 41.76 -28.02
N SER A 163 19.76 40.56 -27.54
CA SER A 163 19.57 39.38 -28.39
C SER A 163 18.67 38.34 -27.71
N PRO A 164 17.91 37.55 -28.49
CA PRO A 164 16.61 37.02 -28.10
C PRO A 164 16.63 35.55 -27.67
N ILE A 165 15.54 35.17 -27.01
CA ILE A 165 15.16 33.82 -26.55
C ILE A 165 15.05 32.86 -27.76
N PRO A 166 15.57 31.62 -27.69
CA PRO A 166 15.16 30.56 -28.59
C PRO A 166 13.94 29.81 -28.02
N GLU A 167 12.88 29.73 -28.83
CA GLU A 167 11.69 28.91 -28.61
C GLU A 167 12.00 27.40 -28.55
N PRO A 168 11.18 26.60 -27.84
CA PRO A 168 11.25 25.14 -27.93
C PRO A 168 10.54 24.63 -29.19
N ALA A 169 11.32 24.20 -30.18
CA ALA A 169 10.81 23.49 -31.34
C ALA A 169 10.34 22.08 -30.96
N SER A 170 9.04 21.84 -31.11
CA SER A 170 8.46 20.51 -31.23
C SER A 170 8.87 19.89 -32.56
N ALA A 171 9.33 18.64 -32.58
CA ALA A 171 9.48 17.88 -33.81
C ALA A 171 9.13 16.41 -33.55
N VAL A 172 7.93 16.03 -33.97
CA VAL A 172 7.55 14.65 -34.34
C VAL A 172 8.03 14.43 -35.78
N PRO A 173 8.37 13.20 -36.17
CA PRO A 173 7.78 12.73 -37.42
C PRO A 173 7.24 11.30 -37.34
N ALA A 174 6.12 11.11 -38.04
CA ALA A 174 5.51 9.85 -38.39
C ALA A 174 6.02 9.37 -39.77
N HIS A 175 6.02 8.04 -39.92
CA HIS A 175 5.83 7.23 -41.13
C HIS A 175 6.08 7.83 -42.53
N ALA A 176 6.96 7.14 -43.26
CA ALA A 176 6.64 6.49 -44.55
C ALA A 176 7.50 5.23 -44.69
#